data_AF-A0A0S2SN64-F1
#
_entry.id   AF-A0A0S2SN64-F1
#
_cell.length_a   1.000
_cell.length_b   1.000
_cell.length_c   1.000
_cell.angle_alpha   90.00
_cell.angle_beta   90.00
_cell.angle_gamma   90.00
#
_symmetry.space_group_name_H-M   'P 1'
#
loop_
_entity.id
_entity.type
_entity.pdbx_description
1 polymer ?
#
loop_
_entity_poly.entity_id
_entity_poly.type
_entity_poly.pdbx_seq_one_letter_code
_entity_poly.pdbx_strand_id
1 'polypeptide(L)'
;MLGLGFMTFAFYLGAGNIIFPPLAGFLAGEHLSFAMLGFLVTAVGLPLITIIAVAKAGDGWAGMTRLLPAGVATTLAVAIYIIIGPAFAAPRTGLVAYEMGLKPFLG
;
A
#
# COMPACT_ATOMS: atom_id res chain seq x y z
N MET A 1 4.12 -18.59 -13.39
CA MET A 1 5.19 -18.55 -12.37
C MET A 1 6.04 -17.29 -12.46
N LEU A 2 6.57 -16.91 -13.63
CA LEU A 2 7.37 -15.69 -13.78
C LEU A 2 6.64 -14.40 -13.37
N GLY A 3 5.39 -14.21 -13.83
CA GLY A 3 4.60 -13.03 -13.47
C GLY A 3 4.24 -12.95 -11.98
N LEU A 4 3.99 -14.10 -11.34
CA LEU A 4 3.74 -14.17 -9.90
C LEU A 4 5.01 -13.80 -9.12
N GLY A 5 6.18 -14.30 -9.57
CA GLY A 5 7.47 -13.95 -9.00
C GLY A 5 7.83 -12.47 -9.13
N PHE A 6 7.56 -11.85 -10.28
CA PHE A 6 7.72 -10.40 -10.44
C PHE A 6 6.73 -9.60 -9.59
N MET A 7 5.50 -10.07 -9.41
CA MET A 7 4.52 -9.43 -8.52
C MET A 7 4.97 -9.48 -7.06
N THR A 8 5.41 -10.63 -6.54
CA THR A 8 5.94 -10.70 -5.16
C THR A 8 7.21 -9.89 -5.00
N PHE A 9 8.11 -9.93 -5.99
CA PHE A 9 9.30 -9.08 -5.99
C PHE A 9 8.93 -7.59 -5.92
N ALA A 10 8.02 -7.12 -6.79
CA ALA A 10 7.55 -5.74 -6.79
C ALA A 10 6.77 -5.37 -5.51
N PHE A 11 6.10 -6.32 -4.86
CA PHE A 11 5.42 -6.08 -3.60
C PHE A 11 6.41 -5.84 -2.45
N TYR A 12 7.50 -6.62 -2.37
CA TYR A 12 8.50 -6.47 -1.30
C TYR A 12 9.58 -5.41 -1.58
N LEU A 13 10.01 -5.24 -2.83
CA LEU A 13 10.98 -4.24 -3.28
C LEU A 13 10.34 -3.02 -3.94
N GLY A 14 9.02 -2.87 -3.85
CA GLY A 14 8.34 -1.68 -4.35
C GLY A 14 8.82 -0.42 -3.65
N ALA A 15 8.75 0.71 -4.36
CA ALA A 15 9.12 2.05 -3.89
C ALA A 15 8.67 2.37 -2.45
N GLY A 16 7.47 1.93 -2.05
CA GLY A 16 6.94 2.14 -0.71
C GLY A 16 7.71 1.42 0.40
N ASN A 17 8.14 0.18 0.17
CA ASN A 17 8.83 -0.65 1.18
C ASN A 17 10.32 -0.36 1.29
N ILE A 18 10.92 0.25 0.26
CA ILE A 18 12.35 0.64 0.28
C ILE A 18 12.53 2.03 0.89
N ILE A 19 11.55 2.93 0.80
CA ILE A 19 11.71 4.32 1.22
C ILE A 19 11.13 4.59 2.60
N PHE A 20 9.90 4.15 2.86
CA PHE A 20 9.19 4.55 4.07
C PHE A 20 9.81 3.96 5.34
N PRO A 21 10.15 2.66 5.41
CA PRO A 21 10.70 2.09 6.63
C PRO A 21 12.06 2.70 7.01
N PRO A 22 13.04 2.86 6.10
CA PRO A 22 14.30 3.52 6.43
C PRO A 22 14.12 4.99 6.76
N LEU A 23 13.24 5.72 6.05
CA LEU A 23 12.98 7.13 6.36
C LEU A 23 12.32 7.31 7.72
N ALA A 24 11.32 6.48 8.05
CA ALA A 24 10.67 6.48 9.36
C ALA A 24 11.67 6.10 10.46
N GLY A 25 12.56 5.14 10.22
CA GLY A 25 13.64 4.78 11.13
C GLY A 25 14.67 5.90 11.32
N PHE A 26 15.02 6.60 10.25
CA PHE A 26 15.92 7.76 10.29
C PHE A 26 15.32 8.92 11.09
N LEU A 27 14.04 9.23 10.85
CA LEU A 27 13.31 10.28 11.58
C LEU A 27 13.03 9.91 13.05
N ALA A 28 13.04 8.62 13.40
CA ALA A 28 12.81 8.16 14.77
C ALA A 28 13.98 8.44 15.71
N GLY A 29 15.20 8.64 15.20
CA GLY A 29 16.40 8.88 16.00
C GLY A 29 16.59 7.81 17.08
N GLU A 30 16.61 8.23 18.34
CA GLU A 30 16.76 7.34 19.50
C GLU A 30 15.52 6.48 19.79
N HIS A 31 14.35 6.83 19.24
CA HIS A 31 13.08 6.14 19.48
C HIS A 31 12.76 5.05 18.44
N LEU A 32 13.80 4.45 17.85
CA LEU A 32 13.65 3.46 16.78
C LEU A 32 12.71 2.31 17.16
N SER A 33 12.79 1.79 18.39
CA SER A 33 11.94 0.70 18.88
C SER A 33 10.45 1.07 18.87
N PHE A 34 10.10 2.28 19.30
CA PHE A 34 8.72 2.76 19.27
C PHE A 34 8.22 3.03 17.84
N ALA A 35 9.08 3.58 16.99
CA ALA A 35 8.74 3.79 15.57
C ALA A 35 8.53 2.45 14.85
N MET A 36 9.36 1.45 15.12
CA MET A 36 9.20 0.10 14.59
C MET A 36 7.89 -0.55 15.04
N LEU A 37 7.54 -0.45 16.32
CA LEU A 37 6.26 -0.97 16.83
C LEU A 37 5.07 -0.26 16.19
N GLY A 38 5.11 1.07 16.10
CA GLY A 38 4.07 1.86 15.43
C GLY A 38 3.92 1.48 13.95
N PHE A 39 5.04 1.30 13.25
CA PHE A 39 5.07 0.83 11.88
C PHE A 39 4.50 -0.59 11.74
N LEU A 40 4.91 -1.53 12.59
CA LEU A 40 4.38 -2.91 12.56
C LEU A 40 2.88 -2.95 12.78
N VAL A 41 2.36 -2.23 13.78
CA VAL A 41 0.93 -2.20 14.08
C VAL A 41 0.13 -1.62 12.92
N THR A 42 0.59 -0.51 12.34
CA THR A 42 -0.17 0.23 11.32
C THR A 42 0.05 -0.28 9.89
N ALA A 43 1.29 -0.57 9.49
CA ALA A 43 1.64 -1.00 8.14
C ALA A 43 1.47 -2.50 7.92
N VAL A 44 1.44 -3.32 8.98
CA VAL A 44 1.28 -4.79 8.88
C VAL A 44 0.04 -5.28 9.61
N GLY A 45 -0.16 -4.86 10.87
CA GLY A 45 -1.27 -5.33 11.71
C GLY A 45 -2.65 -5.00 11.14
N LEU A 46 -2.90 -3.73 10.79
CA LEU A 46 -4.18 -3.30 10.20
C LEU A 46 -4.48 -3.99 8.86
N PRO A 47 -3.56 -4.06 7.88
CA PRO A 47 -3.78 -4.83 6.65
C PRO A 47 -4.07 -6.31 6.90
N LEU A 48 -3.37 -6.94 7.85
CA LEU A 48 -3.60 -8.34 8.21
C LEU A 48 -5.02 -8.55 8.77
N ILE A 49 -5.45 -7.71 9.70
CA ILE A 49 -6.81 -7.73 10.26
C ILE A 49 -7.84 -7.52 9.15
N THR A 50 -7.56 -6.60 8.21
CA THR A 50 -8.45 -6.33 7.07
C THR A 50 -8.59 -7.55 6.16
N ILE A 51 -7.48 -8.22 5.80
CA ILE A 51 -7.50 -9.45 5.00
C ILE A 51 -8.31 -10.54 5.72
N ILE A 52 -8.11 -10.72 7.02
CA ILE A 52 -8.85 -11.70 7.82
C ILE A 52 -10.35 -11.36 7.84
N ALA A 53 -10.71 -10.09 8.03
CA ALA A 53 -12.10 -9.65 8.04
C ALA A 53 -12.79 -9.90 6.68
N VAL A 54 -12.11 -9.59 5.57
CA VAL A 54 -12.61 -9.84 4.21
C VAL A 54 -12.75 -11.35 3.95
N ALA A 55 -11.75 -12.15 4.35
CA ALA A 55 -11.81 -13.60 4.22
C ALA A 55 -12.95 -14.22 5.03
N LYS A 56 -13.22 -13.72 6.24
CA LYS A 56 -14.33 -14.17 7.09
C LYS A 56 -15.70 -13.75 6.58
N ALA A 57 -15.80 -12.61 5.88
CA ALA A 57 -17.06 -12.15 5.32
C ALA A 57 -17.59 -13.09 4.23
N GLY A 58 -16.72 -13.85 3.55
CA GLY A 58 -17.08 -14.93 2.60
C GLY A 58 -17.66 -14.47 1.27
N ASP A 59 -18.47 -13.41 1.28
CA ASP A 59 -19.22 -12.88 0.14
C ASP A 59 -18.49 -11.74 -0.61
N GLY A 60 -17.22 -11.48 -0.25
CA GLY A 60 -16.36 -10.48 -0.88
C GLY A 60 -16.99 -9.09 -0.96
N TRP A 61 -16.81 -8.40 -2.09
CA TRP A 61 -17.37 -7.06 -2.32
C TRP A 61 -18.89 -7.01 -2.17
N ALA A 62 -19.59 -8.04 -2.65
CA ALA A 62 -21.05 -8.11 -2.61
C ALA A 62 -21.56 -8.22 -1.16
N GLY A 63 -20.86 -8.96 -0.30
CA GLY A 63 -21.14 -9.02 1.13
C GLY A 63 -20.87 -7.69 1.84
N MET A 64 -19.73 -7.07 1.56
CA MET A 64 -19.31 -5.82 2.19
C MET A 64 -20.21 -4.63 1.81
N THR A 65 -20.81 -4.67 0.63
CA THR A 65 -21.67 -3.58 0.11
C THR A 65 -23.16 -3.90 0.13
N ARG A 66 -23.59 -5.00 0.78
CA ARG A 66 -25.00 -5.44 0.80
C ARG A 66 -25.97 -4.40 1.36
N LEU A 67 -25.49 -3.49 2.21
CA LEU A 67 -26.29 -2.42 2.80
C LEU A 67 -26.31 -1.12 1.97
N LEU A 68 -25.52 -1.06 0.88
CA LEU A 68 -25.43 0.11 0.01
C LEU A 68 -26.34 -0.07 -1.23
N PRO A 69 -26.93 1.03 -1.75
CA PRO A 69 -27.53 1.01 -3.07
C PRO A 69 -26.49 0.63 -4.14
N ALA A 70 -26.89 -0.16 -5.13
CA ALA A 70 -25.98 -0.71 -6.14
C ALA A 70 -25.14 0.37 -6.86
N GLY A 71 -25.74 1.51 -7.19
CA GLY A 71 -25.02 2.63 -7.80
C GLY A 71 -23.89 3.18 -6.92
N VAL A 72 -24.14 3.32 -5.61
CA VAL A 72 -23.14 3.82 -4.65
C VAL A 72 -22.02 2.80 -4.46
N ALA A 73 -22.35 1.51 -4.38
CA ALA A 73 -21.36 0.44 -4.30
C ALA A 73 -20.46 0.45 -5.55
N THR A 74 -21.02 0.55 -6.76
CA THR A 74 -20.21 0.59 -7.98
C THR A 74 -19.32 1.84 -8.04
N THR A 75 -19.85 3.02 -7.73
CA THR A 75 -19.05 4.26 -7.72
C THR A 75 -17.92 4.17 -6.70
N LEU A 76 -18.17 3.59 -5.53
CA LEU A 76 -17.15 3.39 -4.50
C LEU A 76 -16.03 2.45 -4.99
N ALA A 77 -16.39 1.32 -5.62
CA ALA A 77 -15.40 0.39 -6.17
C ALA A 77 -14.51 1.06 -7.23
N VAL A 78 -15.11 1.82 -8.14
CA VAL A 78 -14.39 2.57 -9.18
C VAL A 78 -13.49 3.63 -8.57
N ALA A 79 -13.98 4.40 -7.60
CA ALA A 79 -13.19 5.41 -6.92
C ALA A 79 -11.99 4.80 -6.21
N ILE A 80 -12.18 3.70 -5.47
CA ILE A 80 -11.09 2.98 -4.79
C ILE A 80 -10.05 2.51 -5.81
N TYR A 81 -10.48 1.93 -6.93
CA TYR A 81 -9.57 1.44 -7.96
C TYR A 81 -8.73 2.57 -8.58
N ILE A 82 -9.35 3.70 -8.89
CA ILE A 82 -8.68 4.88 -9.44
C ILE A 82 -7.71 5.48 -8.43
N ILE A 83 -8.12 5.61 -7.17
CA ILE A 83 -7.31 6.19 -6.10
C ILE A 83 -6.07 5.32 -5.85
N ILE A 84 -6.26 4.02 -5.63
CA ILE A 84 -5.16 3.12 -5.29
C ILE A 84 -4.18 2.98 -6.44
N GLY A 85 -4.63 2.84 -7.68
CA GLY A 85 -3.74 2.60 -8.82
C GLY A 85 -3.28 3.90 -9.52
N PRO A 86 -4.05 4.40 -10.50
CA PRO A 86 -3.62 5.50 -11.35
C PRO A 86 -3.39 6.84 -10.66
N ALA A 87 -4.23 7.21 -9.70
CA ALA A 87 -4.22 8.58 -9.16
C ALA A 87 -3.15 8.79 -8.09
N PHE A 88 -2.83 7.79 -7.27
CA PHE A 88 -1.84 7.93 -6.19
C PHE A 88 -0.63 7.00 -6.31
N ALA A 89 -0.82 5.70 -6.59
CA ALA A 89 0.34 4.80 -6.64
C ALA A 89 1.26 5.11 -7.82
N ALA A 90 0.73 5.29 -9.03
CA ALA A 90 1.55 5.53 -10.22
C ALA A 90 2.37 6.85 -10.15
N PRO A 91 1.81 8.00 -9.75
CA PRO A 91 2.60 9.22 -9.60
C PRO A 91 3.64 9.10 -8.49
N ARG A 92 3.30 8.48 -7.36
CA ARG A 92 4.22 8.31 -6.23
C ARG A 92 5.40 7.41 -6.57
N THR A 93 5.16 6.28 -7.25
CA THR A 93 6.24 5.38 -7.67
C THR A 93 7.11 6.02 -8.75
N GLY A 94 6.51 6.80 -9.67
CA GLY A 94 7.23 7.58 -10.67
C GLY A 94 8.14 8.65 -10.06
N LEU A 95 7.62 9.44 -9.11
CA LEU A 95 8.40 10.45 -8.39
C LEU A 95 9.56 9.82 -7.62
N VAL A 96 9.31 8.72 -6.91
CA VAL A 96 10.36 7.97 -6.22
C VAL A 96 11.43 7.45 -7.19
N ALA A 97 11.02 6.85 -8.31
CA ALA A 97 11.96 6.36 -9.31
C ALA A 97 12.80 7.50 -9.90
N TYR A 98 12.21 8.68 -10.08
CA TYR A 98 12.91 9.88 -10.48
C TYR A 98 13.92 10.36 -9.42
N GLU A 99 13.49 10.47 -8.16
CA GLU A 99 14.33 10.93 -7.05
C GLU A 99 15.49 9.99 -6.73
N MET A 100 15.32 8.68 -6.89
CA MET A 100 16.37 7.69 -6.61
C MET A 100 17.20 7.35 -7.85
N GLY A 101 16.63 7.45 -9.05
CA GLY A 101 17.27 6.98 -10.28
C GLY A 101 17.82 8.08 -11.19
N LEU A 102 17.26 9.29 -11.16
CA LEU A 102 17.66 10.40 -12.04
C LEU A 102 18.26 11.58 -11.27
N LYS A 103 17.64 11.99 -10.17
CA LYS A 103 18.09 13.13 -9.35
C LYS A 103 19.54 13.01 -8.86
N PRO A 104 20.07 11.83 -8.42
CA PRO A 104 21.46 11.72 -7.96
C PRO A 104 22.50 11.90 -9.07
N PHE A 105 22.10 11.75 -10.33
CA PHE A 105 23.00 11.87 -11.49
C PHE A 105 22.94 13.23 -12.17
N LEU A 106 21.91 14.04 -11.87
CA LEU A 106 21.68 15.35 -12.48
C LEU A 106 22.19 16.52 -11.63
N GLY A 107 22.63 16.28 -10.39
CA GLY A 107 23.14 17.30 -9.46
C GLY A 107 22.08 17.87 -8.54
#